data_AF-A0A061QWS3-F1
#
_entry.id   AF-A0A061QWS3-F1
#
_cell.length_a   1.000
_cell.length_b   1.000
_cell.length_c   1.000
_cell.angle_alpha   90.00
_cell.angle_beta   90.00
_cell.angle_gamma   90.00
#
_symmetry.space_group_name_H-M   'P 1'
#
loop_
_entity.id
_entity.type
_entity.pdbx_description
1 polymer ?
#
loop_
_entity_poly.entity_id
_entity_poly.type
_entity_poly.pdbx_seq_one_letter_code
_entity_poly.pdbx_strand_id
1 'polypeptide(L)'
;ADPAAAPRREVRERGLINTYGQLGDANEVLNERAVAVMKRMSDKLTGRDFTGDGLPQSGESDSIPSQVQRLIAQATSHENLCQSYIGWCP
;
A
#
# COMPACT_ATOMS: atom_id res chain seq x y z
N ALA A 1 32.57 -43.15 -9.46
CA ALA A 1 31.40 -42.72 -8.68
C ALA A 1 31.94 -41.94 -7.49
N ASP A 2 31.75 -40.62 -7.49
CA ASP A 2 32.27 -39.71 -6.48
C ASP A 2 31.14 -39.45 -5.46
N PRO A 3 31.33 -39.65 -4.13
CA PRO A 3 30.25 -39.46 -3.18
C PRO A 3 30.03 -37.95 -2.96
N ALA A 4 28.80 -37.49 -3.15
CA ALA A 4 28.41 -36.11 -2.96
C ALA A 4 28.83 -35.60 -1.57
N ALA A 5 29.91 -34.80 -1.54
CA ALA A 5 30.42 -34.19 -0.32
C ALA A 5 29.37 -33.24 0.25
N ALA A 6 28.98 -33.46 1.51
CA ALA A 6 28.06 -32.57 2.21
C ALA A 6 28.64 -31.14 2.24
N PRO A 7 27.81 -30.10 2.00
CA PRO A 7 28.30 -28.73 1.92
C PRO A 7 29.00 -28.33 3.21
N ARG A 8 30.19 -27.71 3.09
CA ARG A 8 30.97 -27.18 4.22
C ARG A 8 30.06 -26.36 5.12
N ARG A 9 30.09 -26.64 6.43
CA ARG A 9 29.26 -26.03 7.49
C ARG A 9 29.04 -24.52 7.32
N GLU A 10 30.07 -23.80 6.89
CA GLU A 10 30.07 -22.36 6.61
C GLU A 10 29.12 -21.93 5.48
N VAL A 11 28.98 -22.73 4.42
CA VAL A 11 28.09 -22.45 3.28
C VAL A 11 26.62 -22.58 3.72
N ARG A 12 26.33 -23.57 4.57
CA ARG A 12 24.99 -23.75 5.15
C ARG A 12 24.62 -22.59 6.08
N GLU A 13 25.55 -22.15 6.92
CA GLU A 13 25.35 -21.03 7.85
C GLU A 13 25.14 -19.71 7.11
N ARG A 14 25.92 -19.43 6.05
CA ARG A 14 25.70 -18.27 5.17
C ARG A 14 24.35 -18.29 4.47
N GLY A 15 23.90 -19.45 4.00
CA GLY A 15 22.58 -19.60 3.39
C GLY A 15 21.45 -19.24 4.36
N LEU A 16 21.54 -19.71 5.61
CA LEU A 16 20.57 -19.37 6.65
C LEU A 16 20.55 -17.87 6.93
N ILE A 17 21.71 -17.24 7.17
CA ILE A 17 21.81 -15.81 7.45
C ILE A 17 21.20 -14.98 6.31
N ASN A 18 21.46 -15.34 5.06
CA ASN A 18 20.87 -14.67 3.89
C ASN A 18 19.34 -14.80 3.86
N THR A 19 18.80 -15.99 4.11
CA THR A 19 17.35 -16.18 4.19
C THR A 19 16.71 -15.39 5.33
N TYR A 20 17.38 -15.29 6.48
CA TYR A 20 16.91 -14.47 7.59
C TYR A 20 16.94 -12.96 7.26
N GLY A 21 17.98 -12.49 6.56
CA GLY A 21 18.05 -11.12 6.05
C GLY A 21 16.90 -10.80 5.10
N GLN A 22 16.66 -11.68 4.12
CA GLN A 22 15.57 -11.50 3.14
C GLN A 22 14.17 -11.56 3.77
N LEU A 23 13.98 -12.35 4.84
CA LEU A 23 12.75 -12.34 5.64
C LEU A 23 12.60 -11.05 6.44
N GLY A 24 13.71 -10.49 6.94
CA GLY A 24 13.74 -9.17 7.55
C GLY A 24 13.28 -8.08 6.58
N ASP A 25 13.88 -8.04 5.38
CA ASP A 25 13.52 -7.08 4.32
C ASP A 25 12.05 -7.21 3.92
N ALA A 26 11.54 -8.44 3.77
CA ALA A 26 10.14 -8.68 3.45
C ALA A 26 9.20 -8.17 4.57
N ASN A 27 9.56 -8.37 5.84
CA ASN A 27 8.79 -7.87 6.97
C ASN A 27 8.81 -6.34 7.05
N GLU A 28 9.93 -5.70 6.72
CA GLU A 28 10.03 -4.24 6.66
C GLU A 28 9.08 -3.66 5.60
N VAL A 29 9.08 -4.25 4.40
CA VAL A 29 8.15 -3.84 3.32
C VAL A 29 6.69 -4.07 3.71
N LEU A 30 6.36 -5.18 4.38
CA LEU A 30 5.01 -5.44 4.87
C LEU A 30 4.59 -4.44 5.94
N ASN A 31 5.48 -4.11 6.87
CA ASN A 31 5.24 -3.11 7.91
C ASN A 31 5.05 -1.71 7.31
N GLU A 32 5.86 -1.31 6.35
CA GLU A 32 5.72 -0.04 5.64
C GLU A 32 4.34 0.06 4.97
N ARG A 33 3.93 -0.99 4.26
CA ARG A 33 2.60 -1.08 3.64
C ARG A 33 1.49 -1.01 4.68
N ALA A 34 1.63 -1.70 5.81
CA ALA A 34 0.65 -1.67 6.88
C ALA A 34 0.50 -0.25 7.45
N VAL A 35 1.61 0.45 7.72
CA VAL A 35 1.60 1.84 8.20
C VAL A 35 0.93 2.75 7.18
N ALA A 36 1.23 2.61 5.88
CA ALA A 36 0.60 3.40 4.83
C ALA A 36 -0.93 3.19 4.77
N VAL A 37 -1.39 1.93 4.89
CA VAL A 37 -2.82 1.60 4.94
C VAL A 37 -3.48 2.22 6.17
N MET A 38 -2.88 2.09 7.35
CA MET A 38 -3.42 2.66 8.59
C MET A 38 -3.47 4.19 8.54
N LYS A 39 -2.45 4.84 7.99
CA LYS A 39 -2.45 6.29 7.76
C LYS A 39 -3.61 6.69 6.86
N ARG A 40 -3.81 6.00 5.73
CA ARG A 40 -4.91 6.30 4.82
C ARG A 40 -6.28 6.10 5.46
N MET A 41 -6.44 5.05 6.27
CA MET A 41 -7.68 4.86 7.05
C MET A 41 -7.92 6.03 8.00
N SER A 42 -6.90 6.51 8.70
CA SER A 42 -6.99 7.71 9.55
C SER A 42 -7.38 8.94 8.73
N ASP A 43 -6.77 9.14 7.57
CA ASP A 43 -7.06 10.28 6.69
C ASP A 43 -8.53 10.24 6.20
N LYS A 44 -9.08 9.07 5.90
CA LYS A 44 -10.52 8.90 5.58
C LYS A 44 -11.44 9.25 6.74
N LEU A 45 -11.10 8.81 7.96
CA LEU A 45 -11.93 9.03 9.14
C LEU A 45 -11.83 10.47 9.68
N THR A 46 -10.78 11.21 9.30
CA THR A 46 -10.51 12.57 9.78
C THR A 46 -10.71 13.65 8.72
N GLY A 47 -11.25 13.31 7.54
CA GLY A 47 -11.54 14.27 6.47
C GLY A 47 -10.29 14.78 5.73
N ARG A 48 -9.19 14.01 5.70
CA ARG A 48 -7.90 14.39 5.08
C ARG A 48 -7.53 13.57 3.82
N ASP A 49 -8.35 12.62 3.40
CA ASP A 49 -8.08 11.72 2.25
C ASP A 49 -7.96 12.46 0.89
N PHE A 50 -8.41 13.73 0.81
CA PHE A 50 -8.42 14.54 -0.42
C PHE A 50 -7.37 15.67 -0.46
N THR A 51 -6.39 15.67 0.45
CA THR A 51 -5.40 16.76 0.63
C THR A 51 -4.43 16.98 -0.56
N GLY A 52 -4.50 16.17 -1.63
CA GLY A 52 -3.63 16.23 -2.82
C GLY A 52 -4.33 16.52 -4.16
N ASP A 53 -5.67 16.60 -4.20
CA ASP A 53 -6.45 16.69 -5.45
C ASP A 53 -6.51 18.13 -6.04
N GLY A 54 -5.42 18.90 -5.94
CA GLY A 54 -5.34 20.26 -6.50
C GLY A 54 -6.12 21.33 -5.70
N LEU A 55 -6.57 21.01 -4.50
CA LEU A 55 -7.25 21.92 -3.59
C LEU A 55 -6.23 22.75 -2.78
N PRO A 56 -6.64 23.91 -2.24
CA PRO A 56 -5.78 24.66 -1.34
C PRO A 56 -5.34 23.73 -0.21
N GLN A 57 -4.03 23.58 -0.04
CA GLN A 57 -3.40 22.92 1.10
C GLN A 57 -3.60 23.75 2.39
N SER A 58 -4.82 24.21 2.66
CA SER A 58 -5.21 24.41 4.05
C SER A 58 -5.16 23.01 4.63
N GLY A 59 -4.21 22.70 5.52
CA GLY A 59 -4.12 21.41 6.22
C GLY A 59 -5.31 21.11 7.13
N GLU A 60 -6.46 21.70 6.83
CA GLU A 60 -7.74 21.62 7.49
C GLU A 60 -8.51 20.41 6.96
N SER A 61 -9.14 19.69 7.87
CA SER A 61 -10.00 18.55 7.54
C SER A 61 -11.25 19.02 6.81
N ASP A 62 -11.66 18.29 5.76
CA ASP A 62 -12.96 18.48 5.13
C ASP A 62 -14.08 18.30 6.16
N SER A 63 -15.12 19.13 6.05
CA SER A 63 -16.38 18.89 6.75
C SER A 63 -17.04 17.60 6.25
N ILE A 64 -17.87 16.94 7.08
CA ILE A 64 -18.59 15.72 6.67
C ILE A 64 -19.38 15.93 5.36
N PRO A 65 -20.18 17.00 5.19
CA PRO A 65 -20.89 17.24 3.93
C PRO A 65 -19.95 17.41 2.72
N SER A 66 -18.83 18.13 2.90
CA SER A 66 -17.83 18.32 1.84
C SER A 66 -17.18 16.99 1.43
N GLN A 67 -16.80 16.17 2.40
CA GLN A 67 -16.20 14.86 2.17
C GLN A 67 -17.17 13.94 1.39
N VAL A 68 -18.44 13.90 1.79
CA VAL A 68 -19.47 13.11 1.11
C VAL A 68 -19.68 13.60 -0.33
N GLN A 69 -19.72 14.92 -0.54
CA GLN A 69 -19.88 15.48 -1.88
C GLN A 69 -18.72 15.10 -2.81
N ARG A 70 -17.48 15.09 -2.30
CA ARG A 70 -16.31 14.65 -3.09
C ARG A 70 -16.38 13.17 -3.43
N LEU A 71 -16.78 12.32 -2.49
CA LEU A 71 -16.97 10.89 -2.74
C LEU A 71 -17.98 10.65 -3.86
N ILE A 72 -19.12 11.36 -3.83
CA ILE A 72 -20.13 11.29 -4.89
C ILE A 72 -19.53 11.74 -6.22
N ALA A 73 -18.85 12.90 -6.25
CA ALA A 73 -18.27 13.44 -7.47
C ALA A 73 -17.23 12.50 -8.09
N GLN A 74 -16.37 11.85 -7.28
CA GLN A 74 -15.43 10.86 -7.80
C GLN A 74 -16.13 9.60 -8.31
N ALA A 75 -17.17 9.12 -7.62
CA ALA A 75 -17.91 7.92 -8.02
C ALA A 75 -18.75 8.13 -9.29
N THR A 76 -19.21 9.36 -9.57
CA THR A 76 -19.99 9.69 -10.77
C THR A 76 -19.15 10.31 -11.89
N SER A 77 -17.85 10.49 -11.68
CA SER A 77 -16.95 11.06 -12.68
C SER A 77 -16.80 10.12 -13.88
N HIS A 78 -17.09 10.62 -15.08
CA HIS A 78 -16.93 9.87 -16.33
C HIS A 78 -15.48 9.45 -16.57
N GLU A 79 -14.50 10.26 -16.14
CA GLU A 79 -13.08 9.95 -16.24
C GLU A 79 -12.67 8.78 -15.32
N ASN A 80 -13.27 8.69 -14.13
CA ASN A 80 -13.01 7.58 -13.22
C ASN A 80 -13.73 6.32 -13.69
N LEU A 81 -14.97 6.46 -14.15
CA LEU A 81 -15.78 5.35 -14.64
C LEU A 81 -15.19 4.72 -15.90
N CYS A 82 -14.67 5.50 -16.85
CA CYS A 82 -14.11 4.96 -18.09
C CYS A 82 -12.81 4.15 -17.89
N GLN A 83 -12.15 4.28 -16.74
CA GLN A 83 -10.99 3.47 -16.36
C GLN A 83 -11.39 2.12 -15.75
N SER A 84 -12.66 1.93 -15.39
CA SER A 84 -13.14 0.66 -14.85
C SER A 84 -13.12 -0.43 -15.93
N TYR A 85 -12.70 -1.64 -15.55
CA TYR A 85 -12.57 -2.76 -16.48
C TYR A 85 -13.90 -3.12 -17.15
N ILE A 86 -13.84 -3.54 -18.42
CA ILE A 86 -15.00 -4.07 -19.16
C ILE A 86 -15.63 -5.22 -18.35
N GLY A 87 -16.90 -5.07 -17.97
CA GLY A 87 -17.62 -6.03 -17.14
C GLY A 87 -17.97 -5.52 -15.74
N TRP A 88 -17.34 -4.43 -15.28
CA TRP A 88 -17.97 -3.50 -14.35
C TRP A 88 -19.01 -2.72 -15.16
N CYS A 89 -20.24 -3.23 -15.25
CA CYS A 89 -21.32 -2.50 -15.91
C CYS A 89 -21.65 -1.28 -15.02
N PRO A 90 -21.31 -0.04 -15.42
CA PRO A 90 -21.57 1.16 -14.62
C PRO A 90 -23.06 1.46 -14.52
#